data_AF-A0A1I7SBJ7-F1
#
_entry.id   AF-A0A1I7SBJ7-F1
#
_cell.length_a   1.000
_cell.length_b   1.000
_cell.length_c   1.000
_cell.angle_alpha   90.00
_cell.angle_beta   90.00
_cell.angle_gamma   90.00
#
_symmetry.space_group_name_H-M   'P 1'
#
loop_
_entity.id
_entity.type
_entity.pdbx_description
1 polymer ?
#
loop_
_entity_poly.entity_id
_entity_poly.type
_entity_poly.pdbx_seq_one_letter_code
_entity_poly.pdbx_strand_id
1 'polypeptide(L)'
;MVRPNIPENDLEDIKKLRELVKDDLTPYYDTDFNLLRWLKGHNHNFNEIVPKLRNHLTFRKSHWNLDTAHLKPRDHPIHAHWQAGLGGLAGKTPHTFINVEQSGGNDYWGMLYTYPLNEVMRARVYDLEFMLHKVMEHEAETGKRKKII
;
A
#
# COMPACT_ATOMS: atom_id res chain seq x y z
N MET A 1 18.30 -1.45 -11.32
CA MET A 1 17.63 -1.02 -10.08
C MET A 1 18.58 -0.16 -9.28
N VAL A 2 18.11 0.96 -8.73
CA VAL A 2 18.90 1.80 -7.83
C VAL A 2 19.02 1.11 -6.47
N ARG A 3 20.21 1.13 -5.85
CA ARG A 3 20.42 0.53 -4.52
C ARG A 3 19.56 1.29 -3.48
N PRO A 4 18.78 0.60 -2.64
CA PRO A 4 17.99 1.24 -1.59
C PRO A 4 18.89 1.99 -0.61
N ASN A 5 18.57 3.25 -0.33
CA ASN A 5 19.18 4.05 0.72
C ASN A 5 18.49 3.74 2.05
N ILE A 6 18.84 2.61 2.64
CA ILE A 6 18.31 2.08 3.91
C ILE A 6 19.50 1.86 4.88
N PRO A 7 19.39 2.28 6.14
CA PRO A 7 20.42 2.01 7.17
C PRO A 7 20.75 0.51 7.32
N GLU A 8 22.00 0.17 7.66
CA GLU A 8 22.44 -1.24 7.73
C GLU A 8 21.65 -2.07 8.75
N ASN A 9 21.34 -1.50 9.92
CA ASN A 9 20.51 -2.15 10.93
C ASN A 9 19.10 -2.48 10.41
N ASP A 10 18.51 -1.57 9.63
CA ASP A 10 17.21 -1.81 8.97
C ASP A 10 17.35 -2.94 7.93
N LEU A 11 18.47 -3.03 7.20
CA LEU A 11 18.73 -4.08 6.22
C LEU A 11 18.88 -5.47 6.85
N GLU A 12 19.53 -5.57 8.01
CA GLU A 12 19.64 -6.84 8.77
C GLU A 12 18.26 -7.33 9.21
N ASP A 13 17.44 -6.44 9.78
CA ASP A 13 16.08 -6.76 10.19
C ASP A 13 15.17 -7.12 9.01
N ILE A 14 15.34 -6.45 7.87
CA ILE A 14 14.64 -6.80 6.61
C ILE A 14 14.99 -8.22 6.19
N LYS A 15 16.27 -8.59 6.15
CA LYS A 15 16.70 -9.95 5.77
C LYS A 15 16.12 -10.99 6.71
N LYS A 16 16.15 -10.73 8.02
CA LYS A 16 15.56 -11.61 9.02
C LYS A 16 14.05 -11.74 8.84
N LEU A 17 13.33 -10.63 8.64
CA LEU A 17 11.88 -10.65 8.44
C LEU A 17 11.52 -11.39 7.15
N ARG A 18 12.24 -11.12 6.05
CA ARG A 18 12.08 -11.80 4.76
C ARG A 18 12.16 -13.30 4.93
N GLU A 19 13.20 -13.80 5.60
CA GLU A 19 13.38 -15.24 5.84
C GLU A 19 12.22 -15.84 6.65
N LEU A 20 11.72 -15.11 7.66
CA LEU A 20 10.61 -15.57 8.50
C LEU A 20 9.28 -15.67 7.76
N VAL A 21 9.07 -14.92 6.67
CA VAL A 21 7.82 -14.92 5.90
C VAL A 21 7.99 -15.33 4.43
N LYS A 22 9.14 -15.91 4.07
CA LYS A 22 9.52 -16.18 2.67
C LYS A 22 8.50 -17.04 1.91
N ASP A 23 7.90 -18.00 2.58
CA ASP A 23 6.93 -18.92 1.97
C ASP A 23 5.61 -18.21 1.64
N ASP A 24 5.35 -17.07 2.29
CA ASP A 24 4.16 -16.28 2.09
C ASP A 24 4.33 -15.15 1.07
N LEU A 25 5.57 -14.73 0.80
CA LEU A 25 5.90 -13.58 -0.05
C LEU A 25 5.62 -13.85 -1.53
N THR A 26 5.26 -12.79 -2.24
CA THR A 26 5.15 -12.77 -3.70
C THR A 26 6.26 -11.88 -4.28
N PRO A 27 6.68 -12.11 -5.55
CA PRO A 27 7.67 -11.24 -6.19
C PRO A 27 7.27 -9.76 -6.23
N TYR A 28 5.96 -9.48 -6.31
CA TYR A 28 5.44 -8.11 -6.27
C TYR A 28 5.67 -7.45 -4.91
N TYR A 29 5.40 -8.18 -3.81
CA TYR A 29 5.46 -7.59 -2.47
C TYR A 29 6.84 -7.72 -1.80
N ASP A 30 7.72 -8.61 -2.28
CA ASP A 30 9.08 -8.77 -1.75
C ASP A 30 10.00 -7.61 -2.17
N THR A 31 9.86 -6.49 -1.46
CA THR A 31 10.77 -5.35 -1.58
C THR A 31 11.27 -4.94 -0.20
N ASP A 32 12.49 -4.42 -0.13
CA ASP A 32 13.06 -3.92 1.12
C ASP A 32 12.16 -2.84 1.75
N PHE A 33 11.58 -1.95 0.94
CA PHE A 33 10.70 -0.91 1.45
C PHE A 33 9.36 -1.43 1.97
N ASN A 34 8.77 -2.47 1.36
CA ASN A 34 7.55 -3.10 1.87
C ASN A 34 7.81 -3.70 3.25
N LEU A 35 8.87 -4.49 3.40
CA LEU A 35 9.23 -5.11 4.68
C LEU A 35 9.62 -4.05 5.72
N LEU A 36 10.33 -3.00 5.31
CA LEU A 36 10.67 -1.88 6.19
C LEU A 36 9.44 -1.14 6.73
N ARG A 37 8.36 -1.03 5.93
CA ARG A 37 7.10 -0.42 6.40
C ARG A 37 6.49 -1.21 7.55
N TRP A 38 6.56 -2.55 7.52
CA TRP A 38 6.12 -3.40 8.62
C TRP A 38 7.03 -3.27 9.86
N LEU A 39 8.35 -3.29 9.66
CA LEU A 39 9.31 -3.10 10.75
C LEU A 39 9.07 -1.77 11.49
N LYS A 40 8.99 -0.66 10.74
CA LYS A 40 8.78 0.67 11.33
C LYS A 40 7.37 0.85 11.89
N GLY A 41 6.36 0.25 11.27
CA GLY A 41 4.96 0.33 11.73
C GLY A 41 4.70 -0.40 13.06
N HIS A 42 5.58 -1.34 13.43
CA HIS A 42 5.45 -2.15 14.64
C HIS A 42 6.71 -2.10 15.52
N ASN A 43 7.49 -1.01 15.45
CA ASN A 43 8.68 -0.78 16.28
C ASN A 43 9.66 -1.97 16.30
N HIS A 44 9.87 -2.61 15.14
CA HIS A 44 10.75 -3.77 14.97
C HIS A 44 10.37 -4.98 15.87
N ASN A 45 9.13 -5.03 16.35
CA ASN A 45 8.63 -6.13 17.19
C ASN A 45 8.25 -7.35 16.33
N PHE A 46 9.22 -8.25 16.11
CA PHE A 46 9.01 -9.47 15.31
C PHE A 46 7.87 -10.37 15.80
N ASN A 47 7.62 -10.43 17.12
CA ASN A 47 6.54 -11.25 17.69
C ASN A 47 5.16 -10.74 17.25
N GLU A 48 5.03 -9.44 17.03
CA GLU A 48 3.80 -8.82 16.52
C GLU A 48 3.75 -8.82 14.99
N ILE A 49 4.89 -8.52 14.34
CA ILE A 49 4.97 -8.35 12.88
C ILE A 49 4.69 -9.67 12.17
N VAL A 50 5.38 -10.75 12.54
CA VAL A 50 5.35 -12.02 11.80
C VAL A 50 3.93 -12.56 11.63
N PRO A 51 3.11 -12.74 12.69
CA PRO A 51 1.75 -13.25 12.50
C PRO A 51 0.86 -12.30 11.69
N LYS A 52 0.99 -10.98 11.87
CA LYS A 52 0.20 -9.98 11.13
C LYS A 52 0.58 -9.94 9.65
N LEU A 53 1.87 -9.98 9.34
CA LEU A 53 2.39 -9.95 7.98
C LEU A 53 1.99 -11.23 7.23
N ARG A 54 2.08 -12.41 7.84
CA ARG A 54 1.60 -13.66 7.20
C ARG A 54 0.12 -13.60 6.86
N ASN A 55 -0.71 -13.09 7.77
CA ASN A 55 -2.13 -12.88 7.50
C ASN A 55 -2.36 -11.87 6.37
N HIS A 56 -1.60 -10.77 6.36
CA HIS A 56 -1.65 -9.79 5.28
C HIS A 56 -1.28 -10.43 3.92
N LEU A 57 -0.15 -11.13 3.83
CA LEU A 57 0.31 -11.80 2.61
C LEU A 57 -0.69 -12.87 2.14
N THR A 58 -1.29 -13.62 3.06
CA THR A 58 -2.37 -14.56 2.75
C THR A 58 -3.59 -13.82 2.17
N PHE A 59 -3.99 -12.70 2.76
CA PHE A 59 -5.08 -11.88 2.24
C PHE A 59 -4.77 -11.32 0.84
N ARG A 60 -3.54 -10.87 0.59
CA ARG A 60 -3.12 -10.39 -0.74
C ARG A 60 -3.32 -11.46 -1.82
N LYS A 61 -2.99 -12.72 -1.50
CA LYS A 61 -3.13 -13.91 -2.36
C LYS A 61 -4.57 -14.45 -2.46
N SER A 62 -5.50 -13.95 -1.65
CA SER A 62 -6.89 -14.41 -1.67
C SER A 62 -7.61 -13.99 -2.96
N HIS A 63 -8.92 -14.26 -3.05
CA HIS A 63 -9.79 -13.81 -4.14
C HIS A 63 -9.79 -12.28 -4.37
N TRP A 64 -9.24 -11.50 -3.44
CA TRP A 64 -9.01 -10.06 -3.62
C TRP A 64 -7.88 -9.74 -4.61
N ASN A 65 -6.89 -10.63 -4.75
CA ASN A 65 -5.77 -10.55 -5.71
C ASN A 65 -5.13 -9.15 -5.77
N LEU A 66 -4.59 -8.71 -4.63
CA LEU A 66 -4.15 -7.33 -4.43
C LEU A 66 -2.93 -6.97 -5.29
N ASP A 67 -2.06 -7.93 -5.58
CA ASP A 67 -0.83 -7.71 -6.35
C ASP A 67 -1.09 -7.25 -7.79
N THR A 68 -2.29 -7.52 -8.31
CA THR A 68 -2.69 -7.10 -9.67
C THR A 68 -3.79 -6.05 -9.67
N ALA A 69 -4.22 -5.57 -8.50
CA ALA A 69 -5.34 -4.63 -8.38
C ALA A 69 -5.09 -3.33 -9.17
N HIS A 70 -3.85 -2.82 -9.13
CA HIS A 70 -3.43 -1.59 -9.83
C HIS A 70 -3.49 -1.68 -11.37
N LEU A 71 -3.59 -2.89 -11.95
CA LEU A 71 -3.68 -3.10 -13.39
C LEU A 71 -5.12 -2.97 -13.92
N LYS A 72 -6.10 -3.03 -13.02
CA LYS A 72 -7.52 -2.91 -13.37
C LYS A 72 -7.88 -1.43 -13.54
N PRO A 73 -8.90 -1.10 -14.34
CA PRO A 73 -9.41 0.28 -14.40
C PRO A 73 -10.07 0.70 -13.07
N ARG A 74 -10.09 2.01 -12.81
CA ARG A 74 -10.83 2.64 -11.70
C ARG A 74 -12.27 2.92 -12.13
N ASP A 75 -13.09 1.87 -12.28
CA ASP A 75 -14.43 1.95 -12.87
C ASP A 75 -15.55 1.38 -11.99
N HIS A 76 -15.28 1.17 -10.69
CA HIS A 76 -16.29 0.71 -9.76
C HIS A 76 -17.40 1.77 -9.62
N PRO A 77 -18.71 1.43 -9.59
CA PRO A 77 -19.80 2.42 -9.49
C PRO A 77 -19.63 3.43 -8.35
N ILE A 78 -19.12 2.98 -7.22
CA ILE A 78 -18.79 3.80 -6.04
C ILE A 78 -17.76 4.91 -6.35
N HIS A 79 -16.82 4.69 -7.28
CA HIS A 79 -15.82 5.69 -7.65
C HIS A 79 -16.42 6.94 -8.29
N ALA A 80 -17.64 6.86 -8.84
CA ALA A 80 -18.38 8.02 -9.32
C ALA A 80 -18.90 8.92 -8.17
N HIS A 81 -19.08 8.35 -6.98
CA HIS A 81 -19.55 9.03 -5.77
C HIS A 81 -18.44 9.29 -4.74
N TRP A 82 -17.27 8.70 -4.95
CA TRP A 82 -16.09 8.86 -4.11
C TRP A 82 -14.93 9.38 -4.96
N GLN A 83 -14.89 10.70 -5.12
CA GLN A 83 -13.81 11.36 -5.84
C GLN A 83 -12.55 11.35 -4.98
N ALA A 84 -11.55 10.63 -5.47
CA ALA A 84 -10.21 10.58 -4.90
C ALA A 84 -9.20 10.61 -6.05
N GLY A 85 -8.08 11.28 -5.83
CA GLY A 85 -7.02 11.39 -6.83
C GLY A 85 -5.66 11.42 -6.17
N LEU A 86 -4.79 10.52 -6.61
CA LEU A 86 -3.36 10.67 -6.37
C LEU A 86 -2.86 11.82 -7.24
N GLY A 87 -2.56 12.93 -6.60
CA GLY A 87 -1.90 14.08 -7.21
C GLY A 87 -0.42 13.80 -7.49
N GLY A 88 0.24 14.82 -8.04
CA GLY A 88 1.68 14.76 -8.31
C GLY A 88 2.54 14.81 -7.04
N LEU A 89 3.84 15.02 -7.26
CA LEU A 89 4.80 15.22 -6.18
C LEU A 89 4.54 16.52 -5.43
N ALA A 90 4.63 16.48 -4.11
CA ALA A 90 4.61 17.68 -3.29
C ALA A 90 5.86 18.52 -3.57
N GLY A 91 5.68 19.75 -4.06
CA GLY A 91 6.81 20.61 -4.46
C GLY A 91 7.74 20.99 -3.30
N LYS A 92 7.22 21.13 -2.08
CA LYS A 92 8.00 21.52 -0.88
C LYS A 92 8.42 20.33 -0.01
N THR A 93 7.87 19.14 -0.24
CA THR A 93 8.19 17.95 0.56
C THR A 93 8.74 16.88 -0.37
N PRO A 94 10.08 16.74 -0.43
CA PRO A 94 10.72 15.75 -1.28
C PRO A 94 10.14 14.35 -1.04
N HIS A 95 10.10 13.55 -2.09
CA HIS A 95 9.66 12.16 -2.01
C HIS A 95 8.29 11.97 -1.36
N THR A 96 7.36 12.89 -1.63
CA THR A 96 5.99 12.80 -1.11
C THR A 96 4.96 12.95 -2.23
N PHE A 97 4.00 12.04 -2.31
CA PHE A 97 2.80 12.21 -3.15
C PHE A 97 1.71 12.91 -2.37
N ILE A 98 0.89 13.70 -3.07
CA ILE A 98 -0.31 14.32 -2.49
C ILE A 98 -1.50 13.42 -2.83
N ASN A 99 -2.26 12.97 -1.83
CA ASN A 99 -3.57 12.38 -2.05
C ASN A 99 -4.65 13.43 -1.76
N VAL A 100 -5.53 13.68 -2.72
CA VAL A 100 -6.65 14.61 -2.55
C VAL A 100 -7.94 13.81 -2.45
N GLU A 101 -8.60 13.92 -1.30
CA GLU A 101 -9.94 13.37 -1.09
C GLU A 101 -10.98 14.47 -0.91
N GLN A 102 -12.08 14.38 -1.64
CA GLN A 102 -13.17 15.36 -1.57
C GLN A 102 -14.17 15.01 -0.47
N SER A 103 -13.71 14.95 0.78
CA SER A 103 -14.53 14.48 1.91
C SER A 103 -15.80 15.30 2.15
N GLY A 104 -15.83 16.57 1.73
CA GLY A 104 -17.01 17.44 1.85
C GLY A 104 -18.06 17.23 0.76
N GLY A 105 -17.71 16.62 -0.37
CA GLY A 105 -18.62 16.35 -1.49
C GLY A 105 -19.19 14.93 -1.50
N ASN A 106 -18.60 14.02 -0.74
CA ASN A 106 -19.01 12.62 -0.69
C ASN A 106 -20.27 12.46 0.18
N ASP A 107 -21.36 11.92 -0.40
CA ASP A 107 -22.53 11.47 0.36
C ASP A 107 -22.28 10.07 0.93
N TYR A 108 -21.61 10.00 2.08
CA TYR A 108 -21.31 8.74 2.76
C TYR A 108 -22.57 7.97 3.17
N TRP A 109 -23.62 8.67 3.57
CA TRP A 109 -24.87 8.02 3.97
C TRP A 109 -25.53 7.36 2.76
N GLY A 110 -25.69 8.10 1.65
CA GLY A 110 -26.26 7.56 0.42
C GLY A 110 -25.44 6.40 -0.14
N MET A 111 -24.11 6.50 -0.09
CA MET A 111 -23.21 5.42 -0.51
C MET A 111 -23.40 4.14 0.34
N LEU A 112 -23.43 4.26 1.67
CA LEU A 112 -23.59 3.12 2.58
C LEU A 112 -25.02 2.54 2.55
N TYR A 113 -26.02 3.34 2.18
CA TYR A 113 -27.39 2.88 2.02
C TYR A 113 -27.66 2.23 0.66
N THR A 114 -26.91 2.64 -0.38
CA THR A 114 -27.09 2.13 -1.76
C THR A 114 -26.25 0.89 -2.03
N TYR A 115 -25.01 0.84 -1.52
CA TYR A 115 -24.06 -0.22 -1.85
C TYR A 115 -23.79 -1.15 -0.66
N PRO A 116 -23.63 -2.46 -0.91
CA PRO A 116 -23.12 -3.38 0.10
C PRO A 116 -21.73 -2.95 0.60
N LEU A 117 -21.50 -3.10 1.91
CA LEU A 117 -20.24 -2.69 2.56
C LEU A 117 -19.00 -3.32 1.91
N ASN A 118 -19.08 -4.58 1.47
CA ASN A 118 -17.98 -5.26 0.81
C ASN A 118 -17.61 -4.63 -0.55
N GLU A 119 -18.57 -4.04 -1.27
CA GLU A 119 -18.29 -3.31 -2.51
C GLU A 119 -17.65 -1.94 -2.22
N VAL A 120 -18.09 -1.27 -1.15
CA VAL A 120 -17.42 -0.05 -0.65
C VAL A 120 -15.96 -0.34 -0.30
N MET A 121 -15.71 -1.44 0.39
CA MET A 121 -14.36 -1.88 0.72
C MET A 121 -13.55 -2.25 -0.53
N ARG A 122 -14.15 -2.91 -1.53
CA ARG A 122 -13.46 -3.19 -2.81
C ARG A 122 -13.03 -1.92 -3.52
N ALA A 123 -13.93 -0.96 -3.67
CA ALA A 123 -13.63 0.33 -4.29
C ALA A 123 -12.49 1.05 -3.56
N ARG A 124 -12.51 1.03 -2.22
CA ARG A 124 -11.48 1.69 -1.41
C ARG A 124 -10.13 0.97 -1.44
N VAL A 125 -10.14 -0.37 -1.36
CA VAL A 125 -8.90 -1.17 -1.44
C VAL A 125 -8.22 -0.99 -2.79
N TYR A 126 -8.98 -0.87 -3.88
CA TYR A 126 -8.42 -0.52 -5.18
C TYR A 126 -7.61 0.79 -5.12
N ASP A 127 -8.19 1.87 -4.58
CA ASP A 127 -7.51 3.16 -4.49
C ASP A 127 -6.23 3.07 -3.63
N LEU A 128 -6.29 2.33 -2.53
CA LEU A 128 -5.13 2.10 -1.65
C LEU A 128 -4.01 1.31 -2.35
N GLU A 129 -4.34 0.25 -3.10
CA GLU A 129 -3.35 -0.54 -3.84
C GLU A 129 -2.76 0.23 -5.02
N PHE A 130 -3.56 1.06 -5.70
CA PHE A 130 -3.05 1.95 -6.74
C PHE A 130 -2.05 2.97 -6.18
N MET A 131 -2.36 3.57 -5.03
CA MET A 131 -1.46 4.50 -4.34
C MET A 131 -0.17 3.81 -3.87
N LEU A 132 -0.28 2.61 -3.29
CA LEU A 132 0.88 1.81 -2.88
C LEU A 132 1.76 1.44 -4.07
N HIS A 133 1.15 1.06 -5.20
CA HIS A 133 1.88 0.77 -6.43
C HIS A 133 2.71 1.98 -6.89
N LYS A 134 2.12 3.18 -6.92
CA LYS A 134 2.84 4.41 -7.29
C LYS A 134 3.98 4.76 -6.34
N VAL A 135 3.83 4.45 -5.05
CA VAL A 135 4.92 4.52 -4.07
C VAL A 135 6.03 3.56 -4.42
N MET A 136 5.72 2.29 -4.70
CA MET A 136 6.69 1.25 -5.03
C MET A 136 7.45 1.54 -6.33
N GLU A 137 6.77 2.05 -7.36
CA GLU A 137 7.41 2.50 -8.62
C GLU A 137 8.46 3.58 -8.34
N HIS A 138 8.07 4.63 -7.59
CA HIS A 138 8.98 5.72 -7.25
C HIS A 138 10.16 5.24 -6.38
N GLU A 139 9.90 4.32 -5.45
CA GLU A 139 10.92 3.72 -4.60
C GLU A 139 11.94 2.91 -5.42
N ALA A 140 11.50 2.16 -6.43
CA ALA A 140 12.36 1.42 -7.35
C ALA A 140 13.21 2.33 -8.24
N GLU A 141 12.65 3.45 -8.68
CA GLU A 141 13.33 4.46 -9.50
C GLU A 141 14.39 5.24 -8.72
N THR A 142 14.09 5.61 -7.48
CA THR A 142 14.93 6.56 -6.72
C THR A 142 15.77 5.92 -5.62
N GLY A 143 15.48 4.68 -5.25
CA GLY A 143 16.11 4.01 -4.10
C GLY A 143 15.84 4.70 -2.77
N LYS A 144 14.83 5.57 -2.68
CA LYS A 144 14.48 6.32 -1.46
C LYS A 144 13.03 6.05 -1.08
N ARG A 145 12.80 5.84 0.23
CA ARG A 145 11.46 5.64 0.78
C ARG A 145 10.55 6.81 0.44
N LYS A 146 9.31 6.50 0.07
CA LYS A 146 8.26 7.49 -0.19
C LYS A 146 7.24 7.52 0.95
N LYS A 147 6.54 8.65 1.08
CA LYS A 147 5.30 8.77 1.84
C LYS A 147 4.21 9.44 1.01
N ILE A 148 2.97 9.27 1.42
CA ILE A 148 1.81 9.98 0.88
C ILE A 148 1.31 10.90 2.00
N ILE A 149 0.93 12.13 1.67
CA ILE A 149 0.29 13.10 2.58
C ILE A 149 -1.08 13.50 2.05
#